data_AF-H9FHP4-F1
#
_entry.id   AF-H9FHP4-F1
#
_cell.length_a   1.000
_cell.length_b   1.000
_cell.length_c   1.000
_cell.angle_alpha   90.00
_cell.angle_beta   90.00
_cell.angle_gamma   90.00
#
_symmetry.space_group_name_H-M   'P 1'
#
loop_
_entity.id
_entity.type
_entity.pdbx_description
1 polymer ?
#
loop_
_entity_poly.entity_id
_entity_poly.type
_entity_poly.pdbx_seq_one_letter_code
_entity_poly.pdbx_strand_id
1 'polypeptide(L)'
;IPEHAISLRCSSKQAKHHIDFTEEQAELTPHSYLDRETSLLLRNIAGKPSHLLTKEEQAAKLKAEKIRVALEKIKEAQVKKLVIRVHMSDDSSKTMMVDERQTVRQVLDNLMDKSHCGYSLDWSLVETVSELQMERIFEDHENLVENLLNWTRDSQNKLIFMERIEKYALFKNPQNYLLGKKETAEMADRNK
;
A
#
# COMPACT_ATOMS: atom_id res chain seq x y z
N ILE A 1 43.93 -3.83 52.28
CA ILE A 1 43.72 -5.30 52.23
C ILE A 1 42.48 -5.51 51.37
N PRO A 2 42.66 -6.02 50.13
CA PRO A 2 41.68 -5.99 49.05
C PRO A 2 40.84 -7.29 49.01
N GLU A 3 40.15 -7.49 47.88
CA GLU A 3 39.37 -8.66 47.43
C GLU A 3 37.84 -8.51 47.67
N HIS A 4 36.93 -8.76 46.72
CA HIS A 4 36.98 -9.53 45.49
C HIS A 4 36.16 -8.87 44.37
N ALA A 5 36.73 -8.89 43.16
CA ALA A 5 36.01 -8.81 41.91
C ALA A 5 35.24 -10.12 41.69
N ILE A 6 33.97 -10.04 41.27
CA ILE A 6 33.24 -11.18 40.71
C ILE A 6 32.86 -10.83 39.28
N SER A 7 33.69 -11.35 38.38
CA SER A 7 33.43 -11.55 36.96
C SER A 7 32.34 -12.61 36.82
N LEU A 8 31.16 -12.23 36.32
CA LEU A 8 30.19 -13.19 35.80
C LEU A 8 30.27 -13.18 34.27
N ARG A 9 31.08 -14.11 33.76
CA ARG A 9 30.96 -14.62 32.39
C ARG A 9 29.59 -15.30 32.26
N CYS A 10 28.68 -14.70 31.52
CA CYS A 10 27.52 -15.43 31.00
C CYS A 10 27.93 -16.10 29.68
N SER A 11 27.97 -17.43 29.68
CA SER A 11 28.23 -18.26 28.51
C SER A 11 26.89 -18.69 27.91
N SER A 12 26.38 -17.94 26.93
CA SER A 12 25.23 -18.36 26.11
C SER A 12 25.72 -18.99 24.81
N LYS A 13 25.67 -20.33 24.75
CA LYS A 13 25.79 -21.08 23.51
C LYS A 13 24.49 -20.98 22.72
N GLN A 14 24.65 -20.51 21.47
CA GLN A 14 23.89 -20.82 20.25
C GLN A 14 22.35 -20.71 20.24
N ALA A 15 21.88 -19.80 19.40
CA ALA A 15 21.05 -20.18 18.24
C ALA A 15 21.30 -19.17 17.12
N LYS A 16 22.22 -19.48 16.20
CA LYS A 16 22.27 -18.82 14.89
C LYS A 16 21.02 -19.26 14.14
N HIS A 17 19.95 -18.46 14.18
CA HIS A 17 18.94 -18.52 13.15
C HIS A 17 19.56 -17.89 11.89
N HIS A 18 20.31 -18.70 11.17
CA HIS A 18 20.57 -18.50 9.74
C HIS A 18 19.23 -18.73 9.04
N ILE A 19 18.46 -17.66 8.91
CA ILE A 19 17.32 -17.63 8.02
C ILE A 19 17.92 -17.19 6.69
N ASP A 20 18.20 -18.14 5.81
CA ASP A 20 18.39 -17.86 4.39
C ASP A 20 17.07 -17.26 3.87
N PHE A 21 16.96 -15.93 3.95
CA PHE A 21 16.05 -15.16 3.11
C PHE A 21 16.82 -14.77 1.86
N THR A 22 17.17 -15.77 1.07
CA THR A 22 17.41 -15.59 -0.37
C THR A 22 16.12 -15.97 -1.10
N GLU A 23 15.03 -15.27 -0.79
CA GLU A 23 14.11 -14.91 -1.88
C GLU A 23 14.85 -13.83 -2.66
N GLU A 24 15.70 -14.29 -3.57
CA GLU A 24 16.15 -13.49 -4.70
C GLU A 24 14.87 -12.93 -5.31
N GLN A 25 14.62 -11.63 -5.10
CA GLN A 25 13.70 -10.88 -5.93
C GLN A 25 14.28 -11.02 -7.33
N ALA A 26 13.83 -12.05 -8.05
CA ALA A 26 14.19 -12.26 -9.43
C ALA A 26 13.70 -11.01 -10.15
N GLU A 27 14.64 -10.09 -10.44
CA GLU A 27 14.38 -9.02 -11.39
C GLU A 27 13.91 -9.70 -12.68
N LEU A 28 12.60 -9.56 -12.93
CA LEU A 28 11.90 -10.22 -14.01
C LEU A 28 12.39 -9.65 -15.33
N THR A 29 13.43 -10.25 -15.88
CA THR A 29 13.73 -10.10 -17.30
C THR A 29 12.46 -10.46 -18.10
N PRO A 30 12.08 -9.67 -19.13
CA PRO A 30 10.89 -9.97 -19.92
C PRO A 30 10.94 -11.41 -20.44
N HIS A 31 9.90 -12.19 -20.14
CA HIS A 31 9.73 -13.58 -20.57
C HIS A 31 10.57 -14.66 -19.87
N SER A 32 11.12 -14.41 -18.68
CA SER A 32 11.85 -15.44 -17.89
C SER A 32 11.07 -16.74 -17.62
N TYR A 33 9.74 -16.69 -17.71
CA TYR A 33 8.81 -17.81 -17.55
C TYR A 33 8.61 -18.67 -18.80
N LEU A 34 9.18 -18.28 -19.94
CA LEU A 34 9.08 -19.04 -21.20
C LEU A 34 10.30 -19.93 -21.39
N ASP A 35 10.12 -20.99 -22.18
CA ASP A 35 11.25 -21.79 -22.64
C ASP A 35 12.20 -20.97 -23.55
N ARG A 36 13.46 -21.42 -23.68
CA ARG A 36 14.52 -20.70 -24.41
C ARG A 36 14.14 -20.43 -25.87
N GLU A 37 13.48 -21.38 -26.52
CA GLU A 37 13.08 -21.32 -27.92
C GLU A 37 11.99 -20.25 -28.14
N THR A 38 10.93 -20.31 -27.34
CA THR A 38 9.83 -19.32 -27.37
C THR A 38 10.35 -17.92 -27.05
N SER A 39 11.27 -17.80 -26.09
CA SER A 39 11.90 -16.52 -25.72
C SER A 39 12.71 -15.91 -26.87
N LEU A 40 13.52 -16.72 -27.55
CA LEU A 40 14.28 -16.29 -28.73
C LEU A 40 13.34 -15.88 -29.87
N LEU A 41 12.27 -16.64 -30.09
CA LEU A 41 11.28 -16.33 -31.12
C LEU A 41 10.58 -15.00 -30.85
N LEU A 42 10.14 -14.75 -29.60
CA LEU A 42 9.55 -13.46 -29.21
C LEU A 42 10.50 -12.28 -29.40
N ARG A 43 11.78 -12.45 -29.08
CA ARG A 43 12.80 -11.41 -29.28
C ARG A 43 12.98 -11.09 -30.77
N ASN A 44 12.98 -12.11 -31.63
CA ASN A 44 13.17 -11.97 -33.07
C ASN A 44 11.97 -11.34 -33.79
N ILE A 45 10.78 -11.37 -33.18
CA ILE A 45 9.56 -10.75 -33.72
C ILE A 45 9.23 -9.40 -33.10
N ALA A 46 10.01 -8.93 -32.12
CA ALA A 46 9.80 -7.63 -31.49
C ALA A 46 9.84 -6.51 -32.54
N GLY A 47 8.75 -5.74 -32.67
CA GLY A 47 8.62 -4.68 -33.67
C GLY A 47 8.15 -5.10 -35.06
N LYS A 48 8.03 -6.41 -35.35
CA LYS A 48 7.41 -6.88 -36.60
C LYS A 48 5.88 -6.72 -36.54
N PRO A 49 5.23 -6.21 -37.59
CA PRO A 49 3.78 -6.10 -37.61
C PRO A 49 3.12 -7.49 -37.69
N SER A 50 1.98 -7.65 -37.00
CA SER A 50 1.32 -8.95 -36.74
C SER A 50 0.94 -9.75 -38.00
N HIS A 51 0.69 -9.07 -39.11
CA HIS A 51 0.34 -9.68 -40.40
C HIS A 51 1.54 -10.29 -41.13
N LEU A 52 2.78 -9.94 -40.75
CA LEU A 52 4.00 -10.51 -41.31
C LEU A 52 4.54 -11.69 -40.47
N LEU A 53 3.87 -12.02 -39.38
CA LEU A 53 4.26 -13.12 -38.52
C LEU A 53 3.85 -14.45 -39.16
N THR A 54 4.74 -15.44 -39.10
CA THR A 54 4.40 -16.81 -39.48
C THR A 54 3.35 -17.38 -38.52
N LYS A 55 2.63 -18.44 -38.94
CA LYS A 55 1.67 -19.12 -38.06
C LYS A 55 2.30 -19.58 -36.75
N GLU A 56 3.57 -19.98 -36.79
CA GLU A 56 4.35 -20.41 -35.63
C GLU A 56 4.67 -19.23 -34.69
N GLU A 57 5.13 -18.11 -35.24
CA GLU A 57 5.38 -16.88 -34.48
C GLU A 57 4.09 -16.34 -33.82
N GLN A 58 2.96 -16.41 -34.52
CA GLN A 58 1.64 -16.05 -33.98
C GLN A 58 1.22 -16.99 -32.83
N ALA A 59 1.41 -18.30 -32.99
CA ALA A 59 1.10 -19.28 -31.95
C ALA A 59 1.97 -19.10 -30.70
N ALA A 60 3.28 -18.84 -30.88
CA ALA A 60 4.19 -18.56 -29.78
C ALA A 60 3.81 -17.28 -29.03
N LYS A 61 3.43 -16.21 -29.74
CA LYS A 61 2.92 -14.97 -29.13
C LYS A 61 1.66 -15.20 -28.30
N LEU A 62 0.70 -15.97 -28.83
CA LEU A 62 -0.53 -16.31 -28.10
C LEU A 62 -0.26 -17.18 -26.87
N LYS A 63 0.64 -18.17 -26.97
CA LYS A 63 1.06 -19.01 -25.84
C LYS A 63 1.70 -18.15 -24.74
N ALA A 64 2.63 -17.26 -25.12
CA ALA A 64 3.30 -16.36 -24.19
C ALA A 64 2.32 -15.44 -23.46
N GLU A 65 1.37 -14.86 -24.19
CA GLU A 65 0.35 -13.98 -23.62
C GLU A 65 -0.58 -14.73 -22.64
N LYS A 66 -0.99 -15.96 -22.99
CA LYS A 66 -1.77 -16.81 -22.08
C LYS A 66 -1.02 -17.11 -20.78
N ILE A 67 0.28 -17.41 -20.87
CA ILE A 67 1.12 -17.67 -19.70
C ILE A 67 1.27 -16.38 -18.86
N ARG A 68 1.54 -15.23 -19.50
CA ARG A 68 1.65 -13.92 -18.82
C ARG A 68 0.39 -13.62 -18.01
N VAL A 69 -0.79 -13.76 -18.62
CA VAL A 69 -2.08 -13.53 -17.94
C VAL A 69 -2.30 -14.52 -16.80
N ALA A 70 -1.91 -15.80 -16.97
CA ALA A 70 -2.03 -16.80 -15.91
C ALA A 70 -1.13 -16.46 -14.71
N LEU A 71 0.12 -16.03 -14.96
CA LEU A 71 1.06 -15.62 -13.91
C LEU A 71 0.57 -14.38 -13.17
N GLU A 72 0.01 -13.39 -13.86
CA GLU A 72 -0.60 -12.21 -13.22
C GLU A 72 -1.77 -12.61 -12.32
N LYS A 73 -2.61 -13.54 -12.75
CA LYS A 73 -3.72 -14.06 -11.91
C LYS A 73 -3.22 -14.81 -10.68
N ILE A 74 -2.16 -15.61 -10.80
CA ILE A 74 -1.54 -16.29 -9.66
C ILE A 74 -0.97 -15.27 -8.68
N LYS A 75 -0.21 -14.28 -9.19
CA LYS A 75 0.35 -13.21 -8.38
C LYS A 75 -0.73 -12.41 -7.66
N GLU A 76 -1.87 -12.18 -8.31
CA GLU A 76 -2.99 -11.44 -7.71
C GLU A 76 -3.75 -12.27 -6.67
N ALA A 77 -3.90 -13.58 -6.89
CA ALA A 77 -4.47 -14.50 -5.92
C ALA A 77 -3.60 -14.67 -4.65
N GLN A 78 -2.28 -14.44 -4.75
CA GLN A 78 -1.36 -14.51 -3.61
C GLN A 78 -1.31 -13.23 -2.76
N VAL A 79 -2.00 -12.16 -3.16
CA VAL A 79 -2.03 -10.90 -2.39
C VAL A 79 -2.81 -11.10 -1.10
N LYS A 80 -2.18 -10.77 0.04
CA LYS A 80 -2.85 -10.89 1.34
C LYS A 80 -4.00 -9.91 1.42
N LYS A 81 -5.17 -10.43 1.82
CA LYS A 81 -6.40 -9.66 2.01
C LYS A 81 -6.71 -9.57 3.51
N LEU A 82 -7.14 -8.40 3.97
CA LEU A 82 -7.59 -8.13 5.33
C LEU A 82 -9.03 -7.63 5.28
N VAL A 83 -9.90 -8.16 6.15
CA VAL A 83 -11.23 -7.58 6.35
C VAL A 83 -11.13 -6.56 7.47
N ILE A 84 -11.42 -5.30 7.14
CA ILE A 84 -11.43 -4.19 8.09
C ILE A 84 -12.86 -3.78 8.42
N ARG A 85 -13.06 -3.19 9.60
CA ARG A 85 -14.30 -2.55 10.02
C ARG A 85 -14.06 -1.04 10.13
N VAL A 86 -14.79 -0.28 9.33
CA VAL A 86 -14.74 1.19 9.29
C VAL A 86 -16.00 1.72 9.96
N HIS A 87 -15.85 2.64 10.91
CA HIS A 87 -16.96 3.35 11.53
C HIS A 87 -17.30 4.59 10.70
N MET A 88 -18.58 4.86 10.57
CA MET A 88 -19.11 5.98 9.80
C MET A 88 -19.45 7.14 10.75
N SER A 89 -19.71 8.33 10.21
CA SER A 89 -20.09 9.53 11.00
C SER A 89 -21.40 9.40 11.78
N ASP A 90 -22.26 8.46 11.40
CA ASP A 90 -23.57 8.19 12.01
C ASP A 90 -23.52 7.04 13.04
N ASP A 91 -22.33 6.73 13.56
CA ASP A 91 -22.03 5.59 14.44
C ASP A 91 -22.35 4.19 13.85
N SER A 92 -22.75 4.12 12.57
CA SER A 92 -22.81 2.84 11.88
C SER A 92 -21.41 2.32 11.54
N SER A 93 -21.32 1.06 11.08
CA SER A 93 -20.05 0.51 10.61
C SER A 93 -20.22 -0.27 9.31
N LYS A 94 -19.19 -0.22 8.47
CA LYS A 94 -19.08 -0.99 7.24
C LYS A 94 -17.84 -1.87 7.31
N THR A 95 -18.01 -3.15 6.98
CA THR A 95 -16.89 -4.06 6.78
C THR A 95 -16.49 -4.09 5.30
N MET A 96 -15.20 -4.04 5.03
CA MET A 96 -14.69 -4.17 3.66
C MET A 96 -13.39 -4.95 3.61
N MET A 97 -13.17 -5.63 2.49
CA MET A 97 -11.90 -6.28 2.21
C MET A 97 -10.93 -5.26 1.60
N VAL A 98 -9.74 -5.19 2.16
CA VAL A 98 -8.60 -4.43 1.65
C VAL A 98 -7.42 -5.37 1.44
N ASP A 99 -6.41 -4.93 0.71
CA ASP A 99 -5.21 -5.72 0.48
C ASP A 99 -3.91 -5.00 0.79
N GLU A 100 -2.82 -5.75 0.91
CA GLU A 100 -1.52 -5.24 1.35
C GLU A 100 -0.86 -4.24 0.39
N ARG A 101 -1.45 -3.96 -0.78
CA ARG A 101 -0.95 -2.96 -1.74
C ARG A 101 -1.75 -1.67 -1.75
N GLN A 102 -2.88 -1.63 -1.04
CA GLN A 102 -3.80 -0.51 -1.12
C GLN A 102 -3.33 0.68 -0.28
N THR A 103 -3.32 1.85 -0.92
CA THR A 103 -3.15 3.12 -0.21
C THR A 103 -4.47 3.56 0.43
N VAL A 104 -4.37 4.46 1.41
CA VAL A 104 -5.53 5.09 2.04
C VAL A 104 -6.42 5.79 1.02
N ARG A 105 -5.85 6.45 -0.01
CA ARG A 105 -6.60 7.02 -1.15
C ARG A 105 -7.53 6.00 -1.81
N GLN A 106 -7.00 4.84 -2.16
CA GLN A 106 -7.78 3.79 -2.83
C GLN A 106 -8.88 3.23 -1.91
N VAL A 107 -8.61 3.15 -0.60
CA VAL A 107 -9.63 2.74 0.38
C VAL A 107 -10.73 3.80 0.51
N LEU A 108 -10.36 5.08 0.53
CA LEU A 108 -11.31 6.20 0.54
C LEU A 108 -12.19 6.23 -0.72
N ASP A 109 -11.62 6.00 -1.90
CA ASP A 109 -12.37 5.91 -3.16
C ASP A 109 -13.46 4.83 -3.07
N ASN A 110 -13.08 3.64 -2.61
CA ASN A 110 -14.02 2.53 -2.40
C ASN A 110 -15.10 2.85 -1.36
N LEU A 111 -14.78 3.61 -0.30
CA LEU A 111 -15.74 4.00 0.73
C LEU A 111 -16.75 5.02 0.19
N MET A 112 -16.29 6.02 -0.55
CA MET A 112 -17.15 7.02 -1.19
C MET A 112 -18.11 6.39 -2.21
N ASP A 113 -17.60 5.48 -3.05
CA ASP A 113 -18.41 4.76 -4.03
C ASP A 113 -19.53 3.95 -3.37
N LYS A 114 -19.24 3.31 -2.22
CA LYS A 114 -20.18 2.46 -1.48
C LYS A 114 -21.09 3.21 -0.51
N SER A 115 -20.79 4.46 -0.18
CA SER A 115 -21.58 5.28 0.75
C SER A 115 -22.48 6.27 0.02
N HIS A 116 -22.23 6.52 -1.27
CA HIS A 116 -22.93 7.53 -2.07
C HIS A 116 -22.88 8.94 -1.44
N CYS A 117 -21.81 9.25 -0.71
CA CYS A 117 -21.66 10.50 0.04
C CYS A 117 -21.23 11.72 -0.80
N GLY A 118 -21.07 11.55 -2.11
CA GLY A 118 -20.54 12.59 -3.00
C GLY A 118 -19.02 12.78 -2.86
N TYR A 119 -18.44 13.47 -3.86
CA TYR A 119 -17.01 13.71 -3.90
C TYR A 119 -16.63 14.96 -3.09
N SER A 120 -15.67 14.79 -2.17
CA SER A 120 -15.06 15.86 -1.38
C SER A 120 -13.61 15.46 -1.06
N LEU A 121 -12.68 16.43 -1.09
CA LEU A 121 -11.30 16.19 -0.66
C LEU A 121 -11.17 16.04 0.85
N ASP A 122 -12.16 16.52 1.60
CA ASP A 122 -12.12 16.48 3.06
C ASP A 122 -12.46 15.08 3.61
N TRP A 123 -12.98 14.16 2.79
CA TRP A 123 -13.14 12.76 3.17
C TRP A 123 -11.80 12.15 3.58
N SER A 124 -11.81 11.59 4.79
CA SER A 124 -10.60 11.18 5.48
C SER A 124 -10.82 9.87 6.21
N LEU A 125 -9.72 9.13 6.34
CA LEU A 125 -9.66 7.93 7.16
C LEU A 125 -8.90 8.32 8.43
N VAL A 126 -9.53 8.14 9.58
CA VAL A 126 -9.01 8.55 10.88
C VAL A 126 -8.79 7.30 11.71
N GLU A 127 -7.61 7.15 12.31
CA GLU A 127 -7.44 6.17 13.39
C GLU A 127 -7.54 6.82 14.75
N THR A 128 -8.12 6.07 15.69
CA THR A 128 -8.11 6.39 17.11
C THR A 128 -7.20 5.41 17.82
N VAL A 129 -6.22 5.92 18.57
CA VAL A 129 -5.39 5.12 19.47
C VAL A 129 -6.05 5.14 20.84
N SER A 130 -6.90 4.14 21.10
CA SER A 130 -7.85 4.18 22.21
C SER A 130 -7.18 4.24 23.57
N GLU A 131 -6.07 3.51 23.74
CA GLU A 131 -5.32 3.50 25.01
C GLU A 131 -4.67 4.86 25.34
N LEU A 132 -4.34 5.65 24.32
CA LEU A 132 -3.73 6.97 24.47
C LEU A 132 -4.75 8.11 24.40
N GLN A 133 -6.01 7.83 24.08
CA GLN A 133 -7.06 8.82 23.85
C GLN A 133 -6.68 9.86 22.79
N MET A 134 -6.00 9.41 21.73
CA MET A 134 -5.55 10.26 20.63
C MET A 134 -6.15 9.78 19.31
N GLU A 135 -6.15 10.66 18.32
CA GLU A 135 -6.50 10.33 16.95
C GLU A 135 -5.54 10.99 15.97
N ARG A 136 -5.46 10.42 14.77
CA ARG A 136 -4.80 11.07 13.64
C ARG A 136 -5.53 10.79 12.34
N ILE A 137 -5.37 11.71 11.41
CA ILE A 137 -5.80 11.54 10.03
C ILE A 137 -4.69 10.77 9.31
N PHE A 138 -5.04 9.73 8.56
CA PHE A 138 -4.09 9.09 7.65
C PHE A 138 -3.85 9.99 6.43
N GLU A 139 -2.60 10.04 5.98
CA GLU A 139 -2.26 10.62 4.70
C GLU A 139 -2.63 9.67 3.56
N ASP A 140 -3.12 10.24 2.45
CA ASP A 140 -3.72 9.48 1.34
C ASP A 140 -2.74 8.49 0.66
N HIS A 141 -1.43 8.72 0.80
CA HIS A 141 -0.38 7.89 0.22
C HIS A 141 0.05 6.72 1.12
N GLU A 142 -0.36 6.71 2.39
CA GLU A 142 0.02 5.64 3.32
C GLU A 142 -0.56 4.29 2.91
N ASN A 143 0.19 3.21 3.13
CA ASN A 143 -0.33 1.85 3.04
C ASN A 143 -1.17 1.55 4.28
N LEU A 144 -2.45 1.21 4.08
CA LEU A 144 -3.35 1.00 5.21
C LEU A 144 -3.02 -0.28 5.98
N VAL A 145 -2.75 -1.38 5.29
CA VAL A 145 -2.51 -2.67 5.93
C VAL A 145 -1.22 -2.66 6.74
N GLU A 146 -0.15 -2.06 6.21
CA GLU A 146 1.11 -1.90 6.94
C GLU A 146 0.92 -1.12 8.25
N ASN A 147 0.11 -0.05 8.23
CA ASN A 147 -0.20 0.73 9.43
C ASN A 147 -1.03 -0.07 10.45
N LEU A 148 -2.05 -0.82 9.99
CA LEU A 148 -2.89 -1.62 10.88
C LEU A 148 -2.15 -2.78 11.55
N LEU A 149 -1.03 -3.26 10.98
CA LEU A 149 -0.17 -4.25 11.62
C LEU A 149 0.53 -3.73 12.88
N ASN A 150 0.59 -2.42 13.09
CA ASN A 150 1.11 -1.82 14.32
C ASN A 150 0.11 -1.92 15.49
N TRP A 151 -1.15 -2.27 15.23
CA TRP A 151 -2.15 -2.45 16.28
C TRP A 151 -1.94 -3.79 17.00
N THR A 152 -2.16 -3.81 18.31
CA THR A 152 -2.16 -5.06 19.07
C THR A 152 -3.33 -5.95 18.66
N ARG A 153 -3.22 -7.26 18.92
CA ARG A 153 -4.27 -8.23 18.56
C ARG A 153 -5.61 -7.98 19.26
N ASP A 154 -5.56 -7.40 20.45
CA ASP A 154 -6.69 -7.02 21.31
C ASP A 154 -7.02 -5.52 21.23
N SER A 155 -6.45 -4.81 20.24
CA SER A 155 -6.59 -3.38 20.08
C SER A 155 -8.07 -2.95 20.03
N GLN A 156 -8.36 -1.90 20.79
CA GLN A 156 -9.66 -1.20 20.76
C GLN A 156 -9.66 -0.01 19.78
N ASN A 157 -8.57 0.17 19.04
CA ASN A 157 -8.46 1.24 18.04
C ASN A 157 -9.59 1.14 17.01
N LYS A 158 -10.04 2.31 16.56
CA LYS A 158 -11.09 2.40 15.55
C LYS A 158 -10.57 3.11 14.32
N LEU A 159 -11.00 2.60 13.18
CA LEU A 159 -10.89 3.25 11.89
C LEU A 159 -12.22 3.97 11.61
N ILE A 160 -12.16 5.27 11.32
CA ILE A 160 -13.33 6.14 11.17
C ILE A 160 -13.26 6.82 9.80
N PHE A 161 -14.37 6.81 9.06
CA PHE A 161 -14.53 7.50 7.79
C PHE A 161 -15.43 8.72 8.00
N MET A 162 -14.85 9.91 7.85
CA MET A 162 -15.53 11.18 8.10
C MET A 162 -14.86 12.33 7.35
N GLU A 163 -15.52 13.48 7.25
CA GLU A 163 -14.91 14.70 6.72
C GLU A 163 -14.00 15.36 7.75
N ARG A 164 -12.80 15.78 7.32
CA ARG A 164 -11.79 16.47 8.11
C ARG A 164 -11.22 17.62 7.30
N ILE A 165 -11.72 18.82 7.56
CA ILE A 165 -11.27 20.05 6.90
C ILE A 165 -9.79 20.34 7.14
N GLU A 166 -9.23 19.80 8.24
CA GLU A 166 -7.86 20.01 8.67
C GLU A 166 -6.85 19.37 7.71
N LYS A 167 -7.20 18.23 7.07
CA LYS A 167 -6.26 17.44 6.25
C LYS A 167 -5.62 18.25 5.13
N TYR A 168 -6.42 19.08 4.46
CA TYR A 168 -5.96 19.92 3.36
C TYR A 168 -6.08 21.42 3.63
N ALA A 169 -6.30 21.84 4.88
CA ALA A 169 -6.43 23.25 5.23
C ALA A 169 -5.20 24.07 4.82
N LEU A 170 -4.00 23.50 4.99
CA LEU A 170 -2.73 24.09 4.55
C LEU A 170 -2.73 24.42 3.05
N PHE A 171 -3.23 23.52 2.21
CA PHE A 171 -3.20 23.70 0.76
C PHE A 171 -4.29 24.65 0.26
N LYS A 172 -5.44 24.70 0.95
CA LYS A 172 -6.53 25.62 0.65
C LYS A 172 -6.17 27.08 0.99
N ASN A 173 -5.44 27.29 2.10
CA ASN A 173 -5.08 28.62 2.59
C ASN A 173 -3.60 28.69 3.03
N PRO A 174 -2.63 28.51 2.12
CA PRO A 174 -1.21 28.40 2.47
C PRO A 174 -0.67 29.63 3.21
N GLN A 175 -1.20 30.82 2.92
CA GLN A 175 -0.83 32.07 3.59
C GLN A 175 -1.05 32.04 5.10
N ASN A 176 -2.01 31.25 5.59
CA ASN A 176 -2.37 31.16 7.01
C ASN A 176 -1.45 30.21 7.80
N TYR A 177 -0.54 29.49 7.13
CA TYR A 177 0.32 28.49 7.76
C TYR A 177 1.80 28.70 7.44
N LEU A 178 2.13 29.13 6.21
CA LEU A 178 3.52 29.21 5.73
C LEU A 178 4.19 30.57 5.97
N LEU A 179 3.45 31.60 6.35
CA LEU A 179 3.99 32.96 6.54
C LEU A 179 4.45 33.27 7.98
N GLY A 180 4.30 32.32 8.91
CA GLY A 180 4.71 32.50 10.31
C GLY A 180 3.96 33.61 11.06
N LYS A 181 2.82 34.04 10.53
CA LYS A 181 1.92 35.03 11.16
C LYS A 181 0.77 34.31 11.82
N LYS A 182 0.30 34.83 12.95
CA LYS A 182 -0.84 34.26 13.68
C LYS A 182 -2.17 34.71 13.09
N GLU A 183 -2.20 35.88 12.47
CA GLU A 183 -3.39 36.45 11.86
C GLU A 183 -3.74 35.72 10.56
N THR A 184 -5.02 35.38 10.40
CA THR A 184 -5.56 34.85 9.15
C THR A 184 -5.76 35.96 8.12
N ALA A 185 -5.37 35.71 6.87
CA ALA A 185 -5.54 36.64 5.77
C ALA A 185 -6.10 35.94 4.53
N GLU A 186 -6.83 36.69 3.71
CA GLU A 186 -7.27 36.25 2.39
C GLU A 186 -6.15 36.42 1.37
N MET A 187 -6.04 35.49 0.43
CA MET A 187 -5.11 35.56 -0.68
C MET A 187 -5.83 35.11 -1.96
N ALA A 188 -5.79 35.94 -3.00
CA ALA A 188 -6.45 35.62 -4.25
C ALA A 188 -5.73 34.47 -4.97
N ASP A 189 -6.52 33.55 -5.54
CA ASP A 189 -6.00 32.58 -6.50
C ASP A 189 -5.37 33.32 -7.68
N ARG A 190 -4.22 32.81 -8.15
CA ARG A 190 -3.62 33.31 -9.39
C ARG A 190 -4.48 32.84 -10.55
N ASN A 191 -4.86 33.75 -11.44
CA ASN A 191 -5.54 33.39 -12.69
C ASN A 191 -4.73 32.29 -13.41
N LYS A 192 -5.38 31.15 -13.66
CA LYS A 192 -4.83 30.03 -14.43
C LYS A 192 -4.76 30.36 -15.92
#